data_AF-A0A0N4URZ5-F1
#
_entry.id   AF-A0A0N4URZ5-F1
#
_cell.length_a   1.000
_cell.length_b   1.000
_cell.length_c   1.000
_cell.angle_alpha   90.00
_cell.angle_beta   90.00
_cell.angle_gamma   90.00
#
_symmetry.space_group_name_H-M   'P 1'
#
loop_
_entity.id
_entity.type
_entity.pdbx_description
1 polymer ?
#
loop_
_entity_poly.entity_id
_entity_poly.type
_entity_poly.pdbx_seq_one_letter_code
_entity_poly.pdbx_strand_id
1 'polypeptide(L)'
;MVFKVVVNLYSPVGSLAKCLLKCACVNEESIIMNGQCHQNLDKEASIESQQSECKKGNCTIGETIVDYGCTRAEMKCADNMKFKIISNLQYGTHGLRKCLLQCEYDGGNFPEKNRERFEKVFYGKGKCKRENCALGEIIRASSCIQADTKCGTNMIFKTFVKLEPLSGSALFTRCILRCSCDSNNFIEKNRQCLRTTVDSVSRCVKKNCRLGEVTLDVPCRRIGDKCGINMIFNLVNETLKENSCFLRCDCEREFVEKDGRCVRSSILKEKTMIFANDSTTTNITVPGLPKIGKKFYNSDCRGTQLACGRNMKVISIWKNPVDQQNRFACIQFCACNDGFVEMNGRCVEY
;
A
#
# COMPACT_ATOMS: atom_id res chain seq x y z
N MET A 1 -9.24 18.38 23.73
CA MET A 1 -9.03 18.74 22.31
C MET A 1 -9.89 19.95 21.99
N VAL A 2 -9.43 20.80 21.08
CA VAL A 2 -10.16 21.98 20.59
C VAL A 2 -10.15 21.98 19.06
N PHE A 3 -11.20 22.49 18.43
CA PHE A 3 -11.19 22.73 16.99
C PHE A 3 -10.51 24.08 16.73
N LYS A 4 -9.38 24.06 16.03
CA LYS A 4 -8.74 25.27 15.50
C LYS A 4 -9.18 25.47 14.05
N VAL A 5 -9.60 26.68 13.71
CA VAL A 5 -9.88 27.08 12.33
C VAL A 5 -8.54 27.19 11.60
N VAL A 6 -8.33 26.37 10.57
CA VAL A 6 -7.08 26.36 9.78
C VAL A 6 -7.19 27.29 8.58
N VAL A 7 -8.37 27.35 7.95
CA VAL A 7 -8.60 28.18 6.77
C VAL A 7 -10.04 28.69 6.78
N ASN A 8 -10.20 30.01 6.60
CA ASN A 8 -11.48 30.60 6.23
C ASN A 8 -11.54 30.70 4.70
N LEU A 9 -12.41 29.91 4.07
CA LEU A 9 -12.69 30.00 2.64
C LEU A 9 -13.85 30.97 2.44
N TYR A 10 -13.56 32.13 1.87
CA TYR A 10 -14.59 33.07 1.44
C TYR A 10 -14.98 32.77 0.00
N SER A 11 -16.28 32.51 -0.23
CA SER A 11 -16.83 32.51 -1.59
C SER A 11 -16.93 33.95 -2.08
N PRO A 12 -16.38 34.30 -3.26
CA PRO A 12 -16.51 35.64 -3.83
C PRO A 12 -17.94 35.99 -4.27
N VAL A 13 -18.88 35.03 -4.24
CA VAL A 13 -20.28 35.23 -4.59
C VAL A 13 -21.16 34.54 -3.53
N GLY A 14 -21.88 35.33 -2.73
CA GLY A 14 -22.95 34.85 -1.83
C GLY A 14 -22.51 34.21 -0.50
N SER A 15 -22.48 35.03 0.56
CA SER A 15 -22.68 34.81 2.01
C SER A 15 -22.36 33.50 2.75
N LEU A 16 -21.68 32.50 2.17
CA LEU A 16 -21.29 31.27 2.87
C LEU A 16 -19.77 31.19 3.04
N ALA A 17 -19.31 31.52 4.24
CA ALA A 17 -17.96 31.19 4.67
C ALA A 17 -17.88 29.68 4.98
N LYS A 18 -16.92 28.96 4.39
CA LYS A 18 -16.59 27.59 4.78
C LYS A 18 -15.32 27.62 5.63
N CYS A 19 -15.38 27.09 6.84
CA CYS A 19 -14.22 26.98 7.71
C CYS A 19 -13.69 25.55 7.70
N LEU A 20 -12.40 25.37 7.47
CA LEU A 20 -11.74 24.08 7.62
C LEU A 20 -11.24 23.96 9.07
N LEU A 21 -11.83 23.06 9.83
CA LEU A 21 -11.47 22.82 11.23
C LEU A 21 -10.47 21.68 11.34
N LYS A 22 -9.43 21.85 12.16
CA LYS A 22 -8.50 20.79 12.56
C LYS A 22 -8.60 20.59 14.07
N CYS A 23 -8.64 19.33 14.49
CA CYS A 23 -8.48 19.01 15.91
C CYS A 23 -7.06 19.38 16.35
N ALA A 24 -6.97 20.11 17.45
CA ALA A 24 -5.73 20.44 18.14
C ALA A 24 -5.84 20.02 19.61
N CYS A 25 -4.71 19.81 20.27
CA CYS A 25 -4.68 19.65 21.71
C CYS A 25 -4.95 20.98 22.41
N VAL A 26 -5.55 20.90 23.59
CA VAL A 26 -5.81 22.09 24.44
C VAL A 26 -4.49 22.64 24.95
N ASN A 27 -3.58 21.75 25.36
CA ASN A 27 -2.22 22.07 25.72
C ASN A 27 -1.34 22.05 24.46
N GLU A 28 -0.58 23.11 24.22
CA GLU A 28 0.35 23.24 23.08
C GLU A 28 1.55 22.29 23.19
N GLU A 29 1.86 21.80 24.39
CA GLU A 29 2.88 20.78 24.66
C GLU A 29 2.37 19.35 24.40
N SER A 30 1.11 19.19 24.00
CA SER A 30 0.54 17.87 23.71
C SER A 30 0.48 17.62 22.21
N ILE A 31 0.93 16.44 21.79
CA ILE A 31 0.84 15.99 20.39
C ILE A 31 -0.41 15.13 20.19
N ILE A 32 -1.00 15.21 18.99
CA ILE A 32 -2.11 14.33 18.61
C ILE A 32 -1.53 13.00 18.12
N MET A 33 -1.83 11.93 18.84
CA MET A 33 -1.60 10.55 18.41
C MET A 33 -2.91 9.79 18.45
N ASN A 34 -3.29 9.12 17.35
CA ASN A 34 -4.54 8.35 17.22
C ASN A 34 -5.82 9.14 17.58
N GLY A 35 -5.85 10.44 17.30
CA GLY A 35 -6.98 11.29 17.64
C GLY A 35 -7.11 11.55 19.14
N GLN A 36 -6.06 11.32 19.94
CA GLN A 36 -5.97 11.66 21.36
C GLN A 36 -4.77 12.59 21.60
N CYS A 37 -4.82 13.37 22.68
CA CYS A 37 -3.75 14.29 23.07
C CYS A 37 -2.86 13.65 24.12
N HIS A 38 -1.57 13.54 23.82
CA HIS A 38 -0.56 13.03 24.74
C HIS A 38 0.43 14.14 25.09
N GLN A 39 0.78 14.29 26.38
CA GLN A 39 1.83 15.21 26.80
C GLN A 39 3.17 14.77 26.21
N ASN A 40 3.92 15.71 25.65
CA ASN A 40 5.25 15.46 25.12
C ASN A 40 6.22 15.28 26.29
N LEU A 41 6.39 14.04 26.77
CA LEU A 41 7.39 13.70 27.77
C LEU A 41 8.77 13.64 27.09
N ASP A 42 9.42 14.79 26.99
CA ASP A 42 10.86 14.86 26.72
C ASP A 42 11.61 14.19 27.89
N LYS A 43 12.29 13.05 27.61
CA LYS A 43 13.68 12.74 28.00
C LYS A 43 14.02 11.25 27.85
N GLU A 44 15.05 10.99 27.04
CA GLU A 44 16.04 9.92 27.21
C GLU A 44 15.54 8.48 27.41
N ALA A 45 15.15 7.81 26.32
CA ALA A 45 15.22 6.35 26.24
C ALA A 45 15.45 5.88 24.80
N SER A 46 16.69 5.46 24.52
CA SER A 46 17.14 4.53 23.48
C SER A 46 16.03 3.93 22.57
N ILE A 47 15.81 4.55 21.41
CA ILE A 47 14.93 4.01 20.35
C ILE A 47 15.75 3.05 19.48
N GLU A 48 15.71 1.76 19.80
CA GLU A 48 16.20 0.71 18.92
C GLU A 48 15.24 0.58 17.73
N SER A 49 15.60 1.18 16.59
CA SER A 49 14.75 1.24 15.39
C SER A 49 14.57 -0.15 14.76
N GLN A 50 13.44 -0.78 15.08
CA GLN A 50 13.06 -2.07 14.48
C GLN A 50 12.65 -1.94 13.01
N GLN A 51 13.67 -2.03 12.16
CA GLN A 51 13.78 -2.80 10.90
C GLN A 51 12.55 -2.89 9.99
N SER A 52 12.61 -2.12 8.90
CA SER A 52 12.21 -2.60 7.57
C SER A 52 13.05 -3.82 7.14
N GLU A 53 12.43 -4.71 6.37
CA GLU A 53 12.79 -6.12 6.13
C GLU A 53 14.03 -6.45 5.33
N CYS A 54 14.81 -5.46 4.92
CA CYS A 54 16.16 -5.78 4.52
C CYS A 54 16.95 -6.23 5.76
N LYS A 55 16.99 -7.55 5.99
CA LYS A 55 17.74 -8.21 7.05
C LYS A 55 19.22 -7.87 6.85
N LYS A 56 19.75 -6.95 7.67
CA LYS A 56 21.18 -6.66 7.88
C LYS A 56 22.06 -6.95 6.64
N GLY A 57 21.78 -6.28 5.51
CA GLY A 57 22.65 -6.32 4.33
C GLY A 57 22.24 -7.25 3.18
N ASN A 58 20.97 -7.67 3.08
CA ASN A 58 20.47 -8.46 1.94
C ASN A 58 19.28 -7.80 1.22
N CYS A 59 19.33 -6.50 0.93
CA CYS A 59 18.25 -5.86 0.17
C CYS A 59 18.44 -6.08 -1.32
N THR A 60 17.34 -6.12 -2.06
CA THR A 60 17.39 -6.09 -3.52
C THR A 60 17.59 -4.67 -4.03
N ILE A 61 18.23 -4.52 -5.19
CA ILE A 61 18.37 -3.22 -5.84
C ILE A 61 16.98 -2.60 -6.10
N GLY A 62 16.83 -1.32 -5.77
CA GLY A 62 15.59 -0.58 -5.92
C GLY A 62 14.60 -0.75 -4.77
N GLU A 63 14.86 -1.67 -3.83
CA GLU A 63 14.04 -1.85 -2.64
C GLU A 63 14.07 -0.59 -1.76
N THR A 64 12.90 -0.18 -1.29
CA THR A 64 12.77 1.06 -0.52
C THR A 64 12.42 0.80 0.94
N ILE A 65 13.04 1.55 1.84
CA ILE A 65 12.75 1.49 3.27
C ILE A 65 12.42 2.86 3.84
N VAL A 66 11.63 2.91 4.90
CA VAL A 66 11.42 4.12 5.69
C VAL A 66 12.31 4.06 6.91
N ASP A 67 13.19 5.05 7.05
CA ASP A 67 14.17 5.16 8.11
C ASP A 67 13.97 6.45 8.92
N TYR A 68 13.56 6.30 10.18
CA TYR A 68 13.38 7.40 11.11
C TYR A 68 14.75 7.76 11.72
N GLY A 69 15.13 9.02 11.61
CA GLY A 69 16.47 9.54 11.92
C GLY A 69 17.44 9.52 10.74
N CYS A 70 17.09 8.89 9.61
CA CYS A 70 17.97 8.75 8.43
C CYS A 70 19.34 8.10 8.75
N THR A 71 19.39 7.29 9.81
CA THR A 71 20.61 6.66 10.32
C THR A 71 21.20 5.61 9.38
N ARG A 72 20.38 5.06 8.48
CA ARG A 72 20.78 4.05 7.49
C ARG A 72 21.20 4.67 6.17
N ALA A 73 21.11 5.99 6.01
CA ALA A 73 21.61 6.64 4.80
C ALA A 73 23.10 6.32 4.61
N GLU A 74 23.47 5.94 3.39
CA GLU A 74 24.82 5.49 3.01
C GLU A 74 25.30 4.17 3.67
N MET A 75 24.48 3.51 4.51
CA MET A 75 24.82 2.17 5.00
C MET A 75 24.68 1.13 3.89
N LYS A 76 25.52 0.10 3.93
CA LYS A 76 25.42 -1.05 3.02
C LYS A 76 24.05 -1.71 3.15
N CYS A 77 23.41 -1.90 2.02
CA CYS A 77 22.11 -2.54 1.90
C CYS A 77 22.26 -3.94 1.26
N ALA A 78 23.28 -4.14 0.43
CA ALA A 78 23.75 -5.44 -0.06
C ALA A 78 25.22 -5.35 -0.51
N ASP A 79 25.77 -6.46 -1.01
CA ASP A 79 27.10 -6.46 -1.62
C ASP A 79 27.17 -5.46 -2.78
N ASN A 80 28.09 -4.50 -2.67
CA ASN A 80 28.26 -3.37 -3.58
C ASN A 80 27.04 -2.44 -3.69
N MET A 81 26.14 -2.43 -2.70
CA MET A 81 24.98 -1.57 -2.66
C MET A 81 24.88 -0.83 -1.33
N LYS A 82 24.35 0.40 -1.36
CA LYS A 82 24.06 1.21 -0.17
C LYS A 82 22.72 1.91 -0.27
N PHE A 83 22.18 2.26 0.88
CA PHE A 83 20.96 3.04 0.94
C PHE A 83 21.22 4.49 0.51
N LYS A 84 20.42 4.98 -0.45
CA LYS A 84 20.37 6.37 -0.90
C LYS A 84 19.06 7.03 -0.48
N ILE A 85 19.11 8.28 -0.05
CA ILE A 85 17.91 9.03 0.36
C ILE A 85 17.11 9.44 -0.88
N ILE A 86 15.91 8.90 -1.05
CA ILE A 86 14.94 9.27 -2.11
C ILE A 86 14.11 10.50 -1.74
N SER A 87 13.79 10.59 -0.45
CA SER A 87 13.11 11.74 0.15
C SER A 87 13.43 11.80 1.63
N ASN A 88 13.69 12.99 2.13
CA ASN A 88 13.74 13.28 3.55
C ASN A 88 12.44 14.02 3.92
N LEU A 89 11.97 13.91 5.14
CA LEU A 89 10.87 14.69 5.67
C LEU A 89 11.24 15.08 7.11
N GLN A 90 11.24 16.37 7.40
CA GLN A 90 11.48 16.87 8.77
C GLN A 90 10.14 17.19 9.42
N TYR A 91 9.91 16.65 10.62
CA TYR A 91 8.73 16.92 11.42
C TYR A 91 9.09 17.79 12.64
N GLY A 92 8.50 18.99 12.69
CA GLY A 92 8.55 19.88 13.84
C GLY A 92 9.90 20.55 14.10
N THR A 93 9.93 21.40 15.12
CA THR A 93 11.14 22.07 15.65
C THR A 93 12.11 21.09 16.30
N HIS A 94 11.63 19.90 16.70
CA HIS A 94 12.41 18.87 17.39
C HIS A 94 13.29 18.01 16.45
N GLY A 95 13.37 18.33 15.16
CA GLY A 95 14.37 17.75 14.26
C GLY A 95 14.17 16.27 13.93
N LEU A 96 12.99 15.69 14.19
CA LEU A 96 12.71 14.30 13.79
C LEU A 96 12.73 14.21 12.26
N ARG A 97 13.73 13.49 11.73
CA ARG A 97 13.89 13.22 10.29
C ARG A 97 13.26 11.89 9.93
N LYS A 98 12.59 11.81 8.79
CA LYS A 98 12.08 10.58 8.20
C LYS A 98 12.62 10.49 6.78
N CYS A 99 13.46 9.52 6.51
CA CYS A 99 13.97 9.26 5.18
C CYS A 99 13.24 8.08 4.54
N LEU A 100 12.88 8.23 3.27
CA LEU A 100 12.65 7.10 2.38
C LEU A 100 13.99 6.82 1.71
N LEU A 101 14.54 5.65 1.95
CA LEU A 101 15.81 5.21 1.39
C LEU A 101 15.56 4.17 0.29
N GLN A 102 16.41 4.11 -0.74
CA GLN A 102 16.44 3.07 -1.77
C GLN A 102 17.79 2.37 -1.73
N CYS A 103 17.81 1.04 -1.86
CA CYS A 103 19.04 0.32 -2.05
C CYS A 103 19.54 0.51 -3.50
N GLU A 104 20.70 1.14 -3.67
CA GLU A 104 21.31 1.43 -4.97
C GLU A 104 22.77 0.95 -4.99
N TYR A 105 23.35 0.77 -6.18
CA TYR A 105 24.77 0.43 -6.29
C TYR A 105 25.66 1.53 -5.67
N ASP A 106 26.64 1.10 -4.88
CA ASP A 106 27.68 1.99 -4.36
C ASP A 106 28.68 2.28 -5.49
N GLY A 107 28.46 3.39 -6.20
CA GLY A 107 29.20 3.79 -7.40
C GLY A 107 30.71 4.03 -7.23
N GLY A 108 31.29 3.71 -6.08
CA GLY A 108 32.72 3.83 -5.81
C GLY A 108 33.59 2.69 -6.36
N ASN A 109 33.04 1.49 -6.60
CA ASN A 109 33.83 0.28 -6.89
C ASN A 109 33.46 -0.48 -8.18
N PHE A 110 32.62 0.07 -9.05
CA PHE A 110 32.23 -0.62 -10.29
C PHE A 110 33.04 -0.14 -11.50
N PRO A 111 33.58 -1.05 -12.34
CA PRO A 111 34.15 -0.67 -13.62
C PRO A 111 33.07 -0.02 -14.48
N GLU A 112 33.38 1.17 -15.00
CA GLU A 112 32.51 2.15 -15.66
C GLU A 112 31.58 1.56 -16.74
N LYS A 113 31.96 0.43 -17.35
CA LYS A 113 31.21 -0.26 -18.43
C LYS A 113 29.87 -0.87 -18.02
N ASN A 114 29.62 -1.14 -16.73
CA ASN A 114 28.33 -1.68 -16.27
C ASN A 114 27.37 -0.62 -15.72
N ARG A 115 27.86 0.60 -15.46
CA ARG A 115 27.08 1.72 -14.91
C ARG A 115 25.99 2.19 -15.90
N GLU A 116 26.30 2.22 -17.20
CA GLU A 116 25.34 2.56 -18.27
C GLU A 116 24.22 1.53 -18.46
N ARG A 117 24.39 0.29 -17.97
CA ARG A 117 23.39 -0.78 -18.11
C ARG A 117 22.35 -0.78 -17.01
N PHE A 118 22.71 -0.33 -15.80
CA PHE A 118 21.86 -0.38 -14.61
C PHE A 118 21.13 0.93 -14.30
N GLU A 119 21.69 2.10 -14.64
CA GLU A 119 20.90 3.35 -14.66
C GLU A 119 19.69 3.24 -15.61
N LYS A 120 19.74 2.37 -16.62
CA LYS A 120 18.62 2.08 -17.51
C LYS A 120 17.47 1.27 -16.88
N VAL A 121 17.59 0.74 -15.67
CA VAL A 121 16.57 -0.15 -15.07
C VAL A 121 15.65 0.58 -14.08
N PHE A 122 16.16 1.53 -13.28
CA PHE A 122 15.35 2.35 -12.37
C PHE A 122 15.29 3.84 -12.75
N TYR A 123 16.30 4.34 -13.46
CA TYR A 123 16.25 5.59 -14.23
C TYR A 123 16.04 5.29 -15.72
N GLY A 124 15.38 4.17 -16.02
CA GLY A 124 15.08 3.75 -17.36
C GLY A 124 14.56 4.90 -18.18
N LYS A 125 15.46 5.44 -19.01
CA LYS A 125 15.17 6.38 -20.10
C LYS A 125 14.25 5.76 -21.15
N GLY A 126 13.62 4.61 -20.89
CA GLY A 126 12.26 4.37 -21.32
C GLY A 126 11.35 5.40 -20.66
N LYS A 127 11.45 6.66 -21.10
CA LYS A 127 10.42 7.66 -20.84
C LYS A 127 9.14 6.99 -21.32
N CYS A 128 8.27 6.53 -20.43
CA CYS A 128 6.88 6.46 -20.79
C CYS A 128 6.55 7.85 -21.35
N LYS A 129 6.41 7.94 -22.68
CA LYS A 129 6.33 9.19 -23.40
C LYS A 129 4.91 9.71 -23.29
N ARG A 130 4.46 10.05 -22.08
CA ARG A 130 3.09 10.44 -21.68
C ARG A 130 1.95 9.50 -22.12
N GLU A 131 1.97 8.90 -23.30
CA GLU A 131 0.90 8.15 -23.94
C GLU A 131 1.31 6.73 -24.35
N ASN A 132 2.51 6.27 -23.97
CA ASN A 132 3.03 4.95 -24.34
C ASN A 132 3.65 4.20 -23.14
N CYS A 133 3.02 4.32 -21.96
CA CYS A 133 3.34 3.47 -20.81
C CYS A 133 2.81 2.05 -21.03
N ALA A 134 3.53 1.07 -20.50
CA ALA A 134 2.98 -0.27 -20.32
C ALA A 134 1.97 -0.31 -19.16
N LEU A 135 1.01 -1.24 -19.21
CA LEU A 135 0.09 -1.46 -18.10
C LEU A 135 0.87 -1.87 -16.85
N GLY A 136 0.64 -1.17 -15.74
CA GLY A 136 1.32 -1.38 -14.47
C GLY A 136 2.62 -0.58 -14.28
N GLU A 137 3.12 0.10 -15.31
CA GLU A 137 4.33 0.92 -15.23
C GLU A 137 4.16 2.06 -14.21
N ILE A 138 5.19 2.28 -13.39
CA ILE A 138 5.20 3.28 -12.32
C ILE A 138 6.10 4.45 -12.71
N ILE A 139 5.60 5.67 -12.57
CA ILE A 139 6.37 6.90 -12.79
C ILE A 139 6.35 7.80 -11.56
N ARG A 140 7.40 8.60 -11.41
CA ARG A 140 7.45 9.68 -10.43
C ARG A 140 7.14 11.01 -11.13
N ALA A 141 6.01 11.59 -10.80
CA ALA A 141 5.59 12.89 -11.33
C ALA A 141 5.93 14.01 -10.34
N SER A 142 6.40 15.15 -10.86
CA SER A 142 6.67 16.35 -10.09
C SER A 142 5.41 16.99 -9.51
N SER A 143 4.27 16.70 -10.13
CA SER A 143 2.93 17.10 -9.68
C SER A 143 1.94 15.96 -9.91
N CYS A 144 0.85 15.94 -9.14
CA CYS A 144 -0.24 14.99 -9.33
C CYS A 144 -1.18 15.37 -10.48
N ILE A 145 -0.84 16.41 -11.27
CA ILE A 145 -1.66 16.91 -12.39
C ILE A 145 -1.83 15.83 -13.48
N GLN A 146 -0.88 14.90 -13.58
CA GLN A 146 -0.96 13.78 -14.52
C GLN A 146 -1.90 12.66 -14.04
N ALA A 147 -2.39 12.69 -12.80
CA ALA A 147 -3.42 11.75 -12.38
C ALA A 147 -4.64 11.86 -13.31
N ASP A 148 -5.21 10.72 -13.65
CA ASP A 148 -6.35 10.55 -14.55
C ASP A 148 -6.11 10.99 -16.01
N THR A 149 -4.87 11.32 -16.38
CA THR A 149 -4.48 11.52 -17.77
C THR A 149 -4.14 10.21 -18.45
N LYS A 150 -4.31 10.13 -19.78
CA LYS A 150 -3.98 8.93 -20.55
C LYS A 150 -2.51 8.58 -20.43
N CYS A 151 -2.21 7.32 -20.14
CA CYS A 151 -0.86 6.75 -20.19
C CYS A 151 -0.68 5.74 -21.32
N GLY A 152 -1.77 5.36 -21.99
CA GLY A 152 -1.77 4.51 -23.18
C GLY A 152 -3.19 4.24 -23.68
N THR A 153 -3.33 3.36 -24.66
CA THR A 153 -4.64 2.93 -25.16
C THR A 153 -5.44 2.31 -24.02
N ASN A 154 -6.60 2.91 -23.69
CA ASN A 154 -7.50 2.45 -22.62
C ASN A 154 -6.92 2.50 -21.20
N MET A 155 -5.83 3.25 -21.00
CA MET A 155 -5.11 3.34 -19.74
C MET A 155 -4.95 4.79 -19.29
N ILE A 156 -5.05 5.00 -17.97
CA ILE A 156 -4.84 6.29 -17.31
C ILE A 156 -3.83 6.14 -16.16
N PHE A 157 -3.14 7.22 -15.84
CA PHE A 157 -2.33 7.28 -14.63
C PHE A 157 -3.23 7.36 -13.40
N LYS A 158 -3.11 6.38 -12.50
CA LYS A 158 -3.72 6.45 -11.17
C LYS A 158 -2.69 6.84 -10.13
N THR A 159 -3.08 7.69 -9.18
CA THR A 159 -2.20 8.05 -8.07
C THR A 159 -2.01 6.84 -7.16
N PHE A 160 -0.78 6.34 -7.11
CA PHE A 160 -0.39 5.23 -6.23
C PHE A 160 0.02 5.75 -4.84
N VAL A 161 0.87 6.79 -4.80
CA VAL A 161 1.29 7.47 -3.56
C VAL A 161 1.35 8.97 -3.79
N LYS A 162 0.70 9.74 -2.92
CA LYS A 162 0.84 11.20 -2.85
C LYS A 162 1.93 11.54 -1.83
N LEU A 163 2.98 12.23 -2.25
CA LEU A 163 4.06 12.66 -1.38
C LEU A 163 3.76 14.08 -0.90
N GLU A 164 3.59 14.24 0.42
CA GLU A 164 3.35 15.55 1.01
C GLU A 164 4.56 16.48 0.78
N PRO A 165 4.32 17.76 0.44
CA PRO A 165 5.41 18.72 0.24
C PRO A 165 6.15 18.97 1.57
N LEU A 166 7.49 18.94 1.49
CA LEU A 166 8.42 19.18 2.61
C LEU A 166 8.32 20.57 3.23
N SER A 167 7.84 21.54 2.47
CA SER A 167 7.68 22.94 2.83
C SER A 167 6.25 23.28 2.46
N GLY A 168 5.51 24.02 3.30
CA GLY A 168 4.07 24.30 3.18
C GLY A 168 3.59 24.93 1.86
N SER A 169 4.45 25.04 0.86
CA SER A 169 4.07 25.24 -0.54
C SER A 169 3.32 24.01 -1.08
N ALA A 170 1.99 24.11 -1.08
CA ALA A 170 1.09 23.14 -1.70
C ALA A 170 1.37 22.90 -3.20
N LEU A 171 2.12 23.79 -3.85
CA LEU A 171 2.36 23.80 -5.29
C LEU A 171 3.21 22.64 -5.82
N PHE A 172 3.91 21.91 -4.96
CA PHE A 172 4.85 20.85 -5.38
C PHE A 172 4.56 19.49 -4.74
N THR A 173 3.29 19.11 -4.64
CA THR A 173 2.93 17.74 -4.25
C THR A 173 3.44 16.79 -5.32
N ARG A 174 4.49 16.02 -5.01
CA ARG A 174 4.99 14.96 -5.90
C ARG A 174 4.06 13.76 -5.82
N CYS A 175 3.89 13.06 -6.92
CA CYS A 175 3.07 11.85 -6.97
C CYS A 175 3.86 10.70 -7.56
N ILE A 176 3.63 9.49 -7.03
CA ILE A 176 3.95 8.24 -7.71
C ILE A 176 2.68 7.80 -8.41
N LEU A 177 2.74 7.68 -9.73
CA LEU A 177 1.60 7.32 -10.57
C LEU A 177 1.84 5.92 -11.14
N ARG A 178 0.78 5.12 -11.26
CA ARG A 178 0.80 3.80 -11.93
C ARG A 178 -0.11 3.85 -13.15
N CYS A 179 0.39 3.46 -14.31
CA CYS A 179 -0.46 3.31 -15.49
C CYS A 179 -1.41 2.13 -15.28
N SER A 180 -2.72 2.37 -15.33
CA SER A 180 -3.78 1.40 -15.01
C SER A 180 -4.91 1.50 -16.02
N CYS A 181 -5.75 0.48 -16.17
CA CYS A 181 -6.93 0.61 -17.02
C CYS A 181 -7.86 1.74 -16.53
N ASP A 182 -8.43 2.48 -17.48
CA ASP A 182 -9.48 3.45 -17.20
C ASP A 182 -10.73 2.71 -16.73
N SER A 183 -10.93 2.70 -15.41
CA SER A 183 -11.96 1.90 -14.73
C SER A 183 -13.37 2.20 -15.19
N ASN A 184 -13.61 3.35 -15.83
CA ASN A 184 -14.93 3.71 -16.33
C ASN A 184 -15.40 2.78 -17.44
N ASN A 185 -14.48 2.28 -18.28
CA ASN A 185 -14.83 1.57 -19.51
C ASN A 185 -14.01 0.30 -19.75
N PHE A 186 -12.96 0.07 -18.95
CA PHE A 186 -11.99 -0.99 -19.22
C PHE A 186 -11.65 -1.79 -17.96
N ILE A 187 -11.46 -3.09 -18.17
CA ILE A 187 -10.97 -4.02 -17.15
C ILE A 187 -9.61 -4.57 -17.56
N GLU A 188 -8.74 -4.78 -16.58
CA GLU A 188 -7.46 -5.44 -16.79
C GLU A 188 -7.65 -6.96 -16.91
N LYS A 189 -7.30 -7.53 -18.06
CA LYS A 189 -7.28 -8.97 -18.32
C LYS A 189 -6.03 -9.31 -19.11
N ASN A 190 -5.25 -10.29 -18.64
CA ASN A 190 -4.02 -10.74 -19.31
C ASN A 190 -3.06 -9.59 -19.66
N ARG A 191 -2.84 -8.66 -18.72
CA ARG A 191 -2.01 -7.45 -18.91
C ARG A 191 -2.49 -6.50 -20.03
N GLN A 192 -3.76 -6.57 -20.41
CA GLN A 192 -4.38 -5.68 -21.39
C GLN A 192 -5.65 -5.05 -20.82
N CYS A 193 -5.97 -3.84 -21.28
CA CYS A 193 -7.21 -3.14 -20.93
C CYS A 193 -8.27 -3.39 -21.99
N LEU A 194 -9.20 -4.29 -21.67
CA LEU A 194 -10.29 -4.69 -22.56
C LEU A 194 -11.52 -3.84 -22.27
N ARG A 195 -12.19 -3.37 -23.34
CA ARG A 195 -13.42 -2.60 -23.22
C ARG A 195 -14.49 -3.50 -22.63
N THR A 196 -15.19 -3.00 -21.62
CA THR A 196 -16.35 -3.67 -21.05
C THR A 196 -17.54 -3.48 -22.00
N THR A 197 -17.56 -4.20 -23.11
CA THR A 197 -18.76 -4.30 -23.94
C THR A 197 -19.76 -5.19 -23.21
N VAL A 198 -21.04 -4.81 -23.21
CA VAL A 198 -22.14 -5.61 -22.63
C VAL A 198 -22.11 -7.06 -23.14
N ASP A 199 -21.65 -7.27 -24.38
CA ASP A 199 -21.54 -8.60 -25.00
C ASP A 199 -20.38 -9.46 -24.44
N SER A 200 -19.34 -8.83 -23.87
CA SER A 200 -18.22 -9.53 -23.22
C SER A 200 -18.50 -9.84 -21.76
N VAL A 201 -19.59 -9.29 -21.21
CA VAL A 201 -20.06 -9.63 -19.87
C VAL A 201 -20.66 -11.01 -19.98
N SER A 202 -19.87 -12.01 -19.58
CA SER A 202 -20.35 -13.36 -19.42
C SER A 202 -21.63 -13.33 -18.58
N ARG A 203 -22.72 -13.89 -19.12
CA ARG A 203 -23.92 -14.19 -18.33
C ARG A 203 -23.59 -15.36 -17.40
N CYS A 204 -22.67 -15.16 -16.46
CA CYS A 204 -22.55 -16.09 -15.37
C CYS A 204 -23.85 -16.02 -14.56
N VAL A 205 -24.77 -16.91 -14.90
CA VAL A 205 -26.04 -17.07 -14.22
C VAL A 205 -25.77 -18.02 -13.05
N LYS A 206 -25.71 -17.47 -11.82
CA LYS A 206 -25.55 -18.20 -10.54
C LYS A 206 -24.12 -18.70 -10.23
N LYS A 207 -24.02 -19.69 -9.34
CA LYS A 207 -22.83 -20.21 -8.63
C LYS A 207 -21.80 -20.94 -9.52
N ASN A 208 -21.77 -20.70 -10.82
CA ASN A 208 -20.93 -21.43 -11.79
C ASN A 208 -19.96 -20.51 -12.55
N CYS A 209 -19.56 -19.39 -11.96
CA CYS A 209 -18.60 -18.48 -12.59
C CYS A 209 -17.20 -19.05 -12.48
N ARG A 210 -16.38 -18.77 -13.50
CA ARG A 210 -14.94 -19.04 -13.46
C ARG A 210 -14.25 -17.98 -12.62
N LEU A 211 -13.15 -18.38 -11.98
CA LEU A 211 -12.31 -17.43 -11.25
C LEU A 211 -11.83 -16.31 -12.19
N GLY A 212 -11.98 -15.06 -11.76
CA GLY A 212 -11.64 -13.86 -12.53
C GLY A 212 -12.69 -13.43 -13.55
N GLU A 213 -13.76 -14.20 -13.73
CA GLU A 213 -14.87 -13.83 -14.63
C GLU A 213 -15.60 -12.60 -14.11
N VAL A 214 -15.92 -11.67 -15.02
CA VAL A 214 -16.57 -10.39 -14.71
C VAL A 214 -18.02 -10.41 -15.22
N THR A 215 -18.96 -10.07 -14.35
CA THR A 215 -20.39 -10.00 -14.65
C THR A 215 -20.94 -8.60 -14.34
N LEU A 216 -22.04 -8.24 -14.97
CA LEU A 216 -22.79 -7.02 -14.72
C LEU A 216 -23.99 -7.36 -13.84
N ASP A 217 -24.12 -6.68 -12.71
CA ASP A 217 -25.23 -6.84 -11.79
C ASP A 217 -26.01 -5.54 -11.67
N VAL A 218 -27.14 -5.50 -12.38
CA VAL A 218 -28.14 -4.42 -12.34
C VAL A 218 -29.20 -4.82 -11.31
N PRO A 219 -28.89 -4.80 -10.00
CA PRO A 219 -28.84 -3.58 -9.17
C PRO A 219 -27.83 -3.68 -8.01
N CYS A 220 -26.62 -4.17 -8.28
CA CYS A 220 -25.55 -4.38 -7.29
C CYS A 220 -25.90 -5.29 -6.09
N ARG A 221 -26.88 -6.19 -6.23
CA ARG A 221 -27.35 -7.07 -5.14
C ARG A 221 -26.45 -8.25 -4.83
N ARG A 222 -25.56 -8.63 -5.75
CA ARG A 222 -24.75 -9.85 -5.65
C ARG A 222 -23.40 -9.65 -4.99
N ILE A 223 -23.08 -8.44 -4.51
CA ILE A 223 -21.78 -8.18 -3.85
C ILE A 223 -21.66 -9.10 -2.62
N GLY A 224 -20.63 -9.93 -2.59
CA GLY A 224 -20.39 -10.91 -1.53
C GLY A 224 -21.07 -12.27 -1.73
N ASP A 225 -21.99 -12.40 -2.70
CA ASP A 225 -22.64 -13.68 -3.01
C ASP A 225 -21.65 -14.68 -3.59
N LYS A 226 -21.94 -15.97 -3.39
CA LYS A 226 -21.16 -17.07 -3.96
C LYS A 226 -21.28 -17.08 -5.49
N CYS A 227 -20.14 -16.94 -6.16
CA CYS A 227 -20.03 -17.10 -7.61
C CYS A 227 -19.45 -18.47 -8.01
N GLY A 228 -18.92 -19.24 -7.05
CA GLY A 228 -18.46 -20.61 -7.24
C GLY A 228 -17.96 -21.26 -5.96
N ILE A 229 -17.34 -22.44 -6.06
CA ILE A 229 -16.74 -23.13 -4.91
C ILE A 229 -15.61 -22.27 -4.36
N ASN A 230 -15.74 -21.83 -3.10
CA ASN A 230 -14.78 -20.96 -2.42
C ASN A 230 -14.54 -19.60 -3.12
N MET A 231 -15.55 -19.13 -3.87
CA MET A 231 -15.48 -17.89 -4.63
C MET A 231 -16.69 -17.00 -4.34
N ILE A 232 -16.47 -15.68 -4.27
CA ILE A 232 -17.49 -14.66 -4.07
C ILE A 232 -17.37 -13.55 -5.12
N PHE A 233 -18.48 -12.87 -5.39
CA PHE A 233 -18.48 -11.67 -6.20
C PHE A 233 -17.90 -10.47 -5.43
N ASN A 234 -16.83 -9.88 -5.95
CA ASN A 234 -16.26 -8.62 -5.46
C ASN A 234 -16.59 -7.48 -6.44
N LEU A 235 -16.87 -6.29 -5.90
CA LEU A 235 -17.07 -5.08 -6.68
C LEU A 235 -15.76 -4.66 -7.38
N VAL A 236 -15.80 -4.53 -8.71
CA VAL A 236 -14.72 -3.97 -9.52
C VAL A 236 -14.96 -2.48 -9.77
N ASN A 237 -16.16 -2.15 -10.24
CA ASN A 237 -16.57 -0.79 -10.54
C ASN A 237 -18.08 -0.63 -10.38
N GLU A 238 -18.53 0.57 -10.04
CA GLU A 238 -19.93 0.96 -9.94
C GLU A 238 -20.24 2.04 -10.96
N THR A 239 -21.32 1.85 -11.72
CA THR A 239 -21.77 2.82 -12.72
C THR A 239 -22.96 3.60 -12.16
N LEU A 240 -22.72 4.85 -11.75
CA LEU A 240 -23.73 5.71 -11.12
C LEU A 240 -24.94 5.99 -12.02
N LYS A 241 -24.78 5.95 -13.35
CA LYS A 241 -25.88 6.26 -14.28
C LYS A 241 -26.96 5.17 -14.34
N GLU A 242 -26.58 3.92 -14.11
CA GLU A 242 -27.46 2.75 -14.32
C GLU A 242 -27.74 1.98 -13.02
N ASN A 243 -27.18 2.42 -11.88
CA ASN A 243 -27.18 1.66 -10.62
C ASN A 243 -26.72 0.21 -10.82
N SER A 244 -25.69 0.03 -11.65
CA SER A 244 -25.18 -1.28 -12.05
C SER A 244 -23.74 -1.46 -11.58
N CYS A 245 -23.41 -2.67 -11.12
CA CYS A 245 -22.08 -3.01 -10.65
C CYS A 245 -21.40 -4.01 -11.58
N PHE A 246 -20.14 -3.76 -11.90
CA PHE A 246 -19.25 -4.76 -12.46
C PHE A 246 -18.67 -5.57 -11.30
N LEU A 247 -19.01 -6.85 -11.26
CA LEU A 247 -18.58 -7.78 -10.23
C LEU A 247 -17.61 -8.79 -10.82
N ARG A 248 -16.52 -9.08 -10.11
CA ARG A 248 -15.57 -10.14 -10.48
C ARG A 248 -15.70 -11.31 -9.51
N CYS A 249 -15.72 -12.51 -10.04
CA CYS A 249 -15.67 -13.72 -9.22
C CYS A 249 -14.24 -13.92 -8.71
N ASP A 250 -14.03 -13.82 -7.40
CA ASP A 250 -12.74 -13.88 -6.73
C ASP A 250 -12.76 -14.93 -5.62
N CYS A 251 -11.60 -15.40 -5.16
CA CYS A 251 -11.55 -16.30 -4.01
C CYS A 251 -12.14 -15.62 -2.75
N GLU A 252 -12.91 -16.39 -2.00
CA GLU A 252 -13.39 -16.00 -0.69
C GLU A 252 -12.24 -15.89 0.32
N ARG A 253 -12.49 -15.22 1.45
CA ARG A 253 -11.55 -15.19 2.57
C ARG A 253 -11.11 -16.61 2.94
N GLU A 254 -9.82 -16.77 3.27
CA GLU A 254 -9.13 -18.05 3.55
C GLU A 254 -8.74 -18.90 2.32
N PHE A 255 -9.20 -18.55 1.13
CA PHE A 255 -8.87 -19.26 -0.09
C PHE A 255 -7.91 -18.45 -0.96
N VAL A 256 -7.02 -19.16 -1.64
CA VAL A 256 -6.03 -18.62 -2.56
C VAL A 256 -6.20 -19.27 -3.92
N GLU A 257 -5.90 -18.51 -4.97
CA GLU A 257 -5.89 -19.05 -6.32
C GLU A 257 -4.73 -20.05 -6.48
N LYS A 258 -5.07 -21.24 -6.98
CA LYS A 258 -4.13 -22.26 -7.44
C LYS A 258 -4.75 -22.94 -8.66
N ASP A 259 -4.06 -22.88 -9.79
CA ASP A 259 -4.45 -23.53 -11.04
C ASP A 259 -5.89 -23.19 -11.49
N GLY A 260 -6.24 -21.89 -11.41
CA GLY A 260 -7.57 -21.37 -11.76
C GLY A 260 -8.69 -21.75 -10.79
N ARG A 261 -8.38 -22.30 -9.62
CA ARG A 261 -9.33 -22.70 -8.57
C ARG A 261 -9.00 -22.02 -7.25
N CYS A 262 -9.99 -21.85 -6.38
CA CYS A 262 -9.80 -21.34 -5.04
C CYS A 262 -9.64 -22.49 -4.04
N VAL A 263 -8.42 -22.68 -3.56
CA VAL A 263 -8.05 -23.72 -2.60
C VAL A 263 -7.75 -23.09 -1.24
N ARG A 264 -8.04 -23.82 -0.16
CA ARG A 264 -7.77 -23.33 1.19
C ARG A 264 -6.27 -23.14 1.34
N SER A 265 -5.85 -21.96 1.80
CA SER A 265 -4.43 -21.72 2.06
C SER A 265 -3.94 -22.70 3.12
N SER A 266 -3.08 -23.66 2.74
CA SER A 266 -2.50 -24.61 3.69
C SER A 266 -1.47 -23.98 4.64
N ILE A 267 -1.24 -22.67 4.52
CA ILE A 267 -0.10 -21.96 5.13
C ILE A 267 -0.39 -21.49 6.56
N LEU A 268 -1.59 -21.70 7.11
CA LEU A 268 -1.88 -21.44 8.53
C LEU A 268 -2.24 -22.73 9.29
N LYS A 269 -1.27 -23.66 9.34
CA LYS A 269 -1.05 -24.36 10.61
C LYS A 269 0.03 -23.58 11.33
N GLU A 270 -0.37 -22.50 11.98
CA GLU A 270 0.50 -21.80 12.91
C GLU A 270 0.87 -22.82 13.99
N LYS A 271 2.12 -23.30 13.93
CA LYS A 271 2.70 -24.11 14.98
C LYS A 271 2.89 -23.16 16.16
N THR A 272 1.87 -23.02 16.98
CA THR A 272 1.96 -22.33 18.27
C THR A 272 3.07 -23.02 19.05
N MET A 273 4.29 -22.48 19.01
CA MET A 273 5.31 -22.80 20.01
C MET A 273 4.86 -22.10 21.28
N ILE A 274 3.96 -22.75 22.00
CA ILE A 274 3.62 -22.42 23.37
C ILE A 274 4.86 -22.80 24.19
N PHE A 275 5.66 -21.80 24.56
CA PHE A 275 6.54 -21.90 25.72
C PHE A 275 5.68 -21.68 26.97
N ALA A 276 4.96 -22.72 27.41
CA ALA A 276 4.36 -22.80 28.76
C ALA A 276 3.79 -24.22 28.98
N ASN A 277 4.09 -24.76 30.15
CA ASN A 277 3.90 -26.16 30.58
C ASN A 277 2.45 -26.64 30.76
N ASP A 278 1.44 -26.10 30.07
CA ASP A 278 0.07 -26.58 30.22
C ASP A 278 -0.59 -26.98 28.91
N SER A 279 -0.85 -28.27 28.82
CA SER A 279 -1.48 -28.98 27.72
C SER A 279 -2.99 -28.68 27.67
N THR A 280 -3.37 -27.60 27.00
CA THR A 280 -4.76 -27.44 26.50
C THR A 280 -4.75 -26.82 25.12
N THR A 281 -4.76 -27.68 24.10
CA THR A 281 -5.04 -27.34 22.69
C THR A 281 -6.45 -26.78 22.55
N THR A 282 -6.59 -25.45 22.59
CA THR A 282 -7.80 -24.77 22.15
C THR A 282 -7.54 -24.17 20.76
N ASN A 283 -8.33 -24.58 19.78
CA ASN A 283 -8.29 -24.06 18.42
C ASN A 283 -8.82 -22.61 18.40
N ILE A 284 -7.95 -21.64 18.64
CA ILE A 284 -8.30 -20.22 18.45
C ILE A 284 -8.30 -19.96 16.95
N THR A 285 -9.50 -19.93 16.38
CA THR A 285 -9.70 -19.57 14.97
C THR A 285 -9.63 -18.05 14.88
N VAL A 286 -8.54 -17.47 14.38
CA VAL A 286 -8.45 -16.01 14.17
C VAL A 286 -9.31 -15.65 12.95
N PRO A 287 -10.42 -14.90 13.13
CA PRO A 287 -11.34 -14.63 12.04
C PRO A 287 -10.77 -13.57 11.09
N GLY A 288 -10.47 -13.99 9.86
CA GLY A 288 -10.29 -13.10 8.70
C GLY A 288 -8.91 -12.49 8.56
N LEU A 289 -8.07 -13.10 7.73
CA LEU A 289 -6.84 -12.47 7.27
C LEU A 289 -7.12 -11.09 6.63
N PRO A 290 -6.30 -10.07 6.93
CA PRO A 290 -6.47 -8.74 6.38
C PRO A 290 -6.28 -8.77 4.86
N LYS A 291 -7.21 -8.15 4.12
CA LYS A 291 -7.03 -7.89 2.68
C LYS A 291 -5.74 -7.10 2.47
N ILE A 292 -5.09 -7.29 1.33
CA ILE A 292 -3.96 -6.44 0.94
C ILE A 292 -4.35 -4.96 1.05
N GLY A 293 -3.48 -4.16 1.65
CA GLY A 293 -3.73 -2.74 1.94
C GLY A 293 -4.67 -2.44 3.12
N LYS A 294 -5.41 -3.42 3.67
CA LYS A 294 -6.28 -3.19 4.83
C LYS A 294 -5.43 -3.08 6.10
N LYS A 295 -5.54 -1.92 6.75
CA LYS A 295 -4.88 -1.63 8.03
C LYS A 295 -5.62 -2.32 9.18
N PHE A 296 -4.88 -2.86 10.12
CA PHE A 296 -5.37 -3.43 11.36
C PHE A 296 -4.44 -3.08 12.52
N TYR A 297 -5.00 -3.06 13.73
CA TYR A 297 -4.27 -2.75 14.95
C TYR A 297 -3.80 -4.04 15.63
N ASN A 298 -2.55 -4.07 16.07
CA ASN A 298 -1.96 -5.18 16.81
C ASN A 298 -1.22 -4.65 18.04
N SER A 299 -1.66 -5.03 19.24
CA SER A 299 -1.15 -4.49 20.52
C SER A 299 0.26 -4.95 20.90
N ASP A 300 0.83 -5.93 20.21
CA ASP A 300 2.17 -6.45 20.51
C ASP A 300 3.12 -6.51 19.31
N CYS A 301 2.65 -6.08 18.13
CA CYS A 301 3.39 -6.13 16.86
C CYS A 301 3.90 -7.50 16.42
N ARG A 302 3.55 -8.60 17.12
CA ARG A 302 4.09 -9.95 16.85
C ARG A 302 3.68 -10.50 15.49
N GLY A 303 2.64 -9.92 14.89
CA GLY A 303 2.20 -10.25 13.55
C GLY A 303 3.17 -9.82 12.45
N THR A 304 4.13 -8.93 12.71
CA THR A 304 5.06 -8.45 11.68
C THR A 304 5.84 -9.64 11.09
N GLN A 305 6.07 -9.67 9.78
CA GLN A 305 6.72 -10.79 9.07
C GLN A 305 5.87 -12.05 8.90
N LEU A 306 4.74 -12.16 9.59
CA LEU A 306 3.89 -13.33 9.42
C LEU A 306 3.23 -13.30 8.04
N ALA A 307 3.05 -14.48 7.48
CA ALA A 307 2.32 -14.63 6.23
C ALA A 307 0.85 -14.24 6.46
N CYS A 308 0.35 -13.28 5.68
CA CYS A 308 -1.07 -12.89 5.67
C CYS A 308 -1.80 -13.36 4.41
N GLY A 309 -1.11 -14.07 3.53
CA GLY A 309 -1.63 -14.59 2.26
C GLY A 309 -0.54 -15.23 1.41
N ARG A 310 -0.90 -15.74 0.23
CA ARG A 310 0.07 -16.29 -0.72
C ARG A 310 0.92 -15.16 -1.27
N ASN A 311 2.24 -15.27 -1.11
CA ASN A 311 3.20 -14.24 -1.51
C ASN A 311 2.92 -12.90 -0.83
N MET A 312 2.37 -12.94 0.40
CA MET A 312 2.05 -11.76 1.17
C MET A 312 2.59 -11.89 2.59
N LYS A 313 2.94 -10.75 3.19
CA LYS A 313 3.41 -10.64 4.57
C LYS A 313 2.78 -9.44 5.25
N VAL A 314 2.67 -9.54 6.57
CA VAL A 314 2.23 -8.44 7.42
C VAL A 314 3.37 -7.45 7.57
N ILE A 315 3.13 -6.22 7.12
CA ILE A 315 4.06 -5.09 7.27
C ILE A 315 3.51 -4.14 8.33
N SER A 316 4.38 -3.71 9.25
CA SER A 316 4.08 -2.67 10.24
C SER A 316 4.40 -1.29 9.65
N ILE A 317 3.38 -0.43 9.50
CA ILE A 317 3.57 0.96 9.02
C ILE A 317 3.82 1.95 10.14
N TRP A 318 3.45 1.58 11.36
CA TRP A 318 3.58 2.42 12.53
C TRP A 318 3.74 1.54 13.76
N LYS A 319 4.65 1.93 14.65
CA LYS A 319 4.86 1.33 15.97
C LYS A 319 4.76 2.45 16.99
N ASN A 320 3.94 2.27 18.02
CA ASN A 320 3.81 3.16 19.15
C ASN A 320 4.41 2.47 20.38
N PRO A 321 5.36 3.09 21.09
CA PRO A 321 5.69 2.63 22.43
C PRO A 321 4.44 2.76 23.31
N VAL A 322 4.06 1.68 23.99
CA VAL A 322 3.07 1.73 25.07
C VAL A 322 3.87 1.81 26.37
N ASP A 323 3.71 2.93 27.08
CA ASP A 323 4.45 3.20 28.32
C ASP A 323 4.33 2.02 29.31
N GLN A 324 5.46 1.69 29.93
CA GLN A 324 5.66 0.81 31.09
C GLN A 324 5.94 -0.71 30.87
N GLN A 325 5.90 -1.29 29.66
CA GLN A 325 6.08 -2.77 29.54
C GLN A 325 6.94 -3.29 28.37
N ASN A 326 7.77 -2.49 27.70
CA ASN A 326 8.45 -2.92 26.45
C ASN A 326 7.48 -3.48 25.38
N ARG A 327 6.21 -3.05 25.43
CA ARG A 327 5.17 -3.46 24.49
C ARG A 327 4.98 -2.36 23.46
N PHE A 328 4.91 -2.76 22.20
CA PHE A 328 4.64 -1.86 21.09
C PHE A 328 3.26 -2.17 20.54
N ALA A 329 2.46 -1.13 20.35
CA ALA A 329 1.25 -1.23 19.54
C ALA A 329 1.60 -0.88 18.09
N CYS A 330 1.13 -1.67 17.14
CA CYS A 330 1.38 -1.47 15.72
C CYS A 330 0.11 -1.27 14.93
N ILE A 331 0.18 -0.39 13.92
CA ILE A 331 -0.72 -0.48 12.77
C ILE A 331 -0.01 -1.30 11.71
N GLN A 332 -0.65 -2.40 11.34
CA GLN A 332 -0.13 -3.38 10.40
C GLN A 332 -1.05 -3.46 9.19
N PHE A 333 -0.54 -3.93 8.06
CA PHE A 333 -1.34 -4.26 6.88
C PHE A 333 -0.71 -5.43 6.14
N CYS A 334 -1.52 -6.13 5.34
CA CYS A 334 -1.02 -7.18 4.47
C CYS A 334 -0.47 -6.57 3.17
N ALA A 335 0.73 -6.97 2.75
CA ALA A 335 1.39 -6.50 1.53
C ALA A 335 2.04 -7.67 0.80
N CYS A 336 2.44 -7.48 -0.46
CA CYS A 336 3.22 -8.49 -1.18
C CYS A 336 4.59 -8.73 -0.53
N ASN A 337 5.02 -9.99 -0.56
CA ASN A 337 6.35 -10.40 -0.16
C ASN A 337 7.39 -9.91 -1.19
N ASP A 338 8.67 -9.94 -0.83
CA ASP A 338 9.73 -9.50 -1.73
C ASP A 338 9.76 -10.38 -2.99
N GLY A 339 9.94 -9.76 -4.15
CA GLY A 339 9.83 -10.42 -5.47
C GLY A 339 8.41 -10.49 -6.05
N PHE A 340 7.40 -9.98 -5.33
CA PHE A 340 6.01 -9.98 -5.81
C PHE A 340 5.44 -8.57 -5.90
N VAL A 341 4.60 -8.35 -6.90
CA VAL A 341 3.88 -7.09 -7.14
C VAL A 341 2.38 -7.28 -6.96
N GLU A 342 1.72 -6.27 -6.41
CA GLU A 342 0.27 -6.28 -6.25
C GLU A 342 -0.42 -6.04 -7.61
N MET A 343 -1.17 -7.04 -8.06
CA MET A 343 -2.08 -6.97 -9.21
C MET A 343 -3.45 -7.48 -8.78
N ASN A 344 -4.47 -6.63 -8.90
CA ASN A 344 -5.87 -7.02 -8.66
C ASN A 344 -6.16 -7.60 -7.26
N GLY A 345 -5.43 -7.15 -6.24
CA GLY A 345 -5.56 -7.66 -4.87
C GLY A 345 -4.80 -8.97 -4.61
N ARG A 346 -3.94 -9.41 -5.55
CA ARG A 346 -3.09 -10.61 -5.47
C ARG A 346 -1.63 -10.24 -5.66
N CYS A 347 -0.74 -11.07 -5.15
CA CYS A 347 0.72 -10.87 -5.25
C CYS A 347 1.30 -11.85 -6.27
N VAL A 348 1.79 -11.29 -7.38
CA VAL A 348 2.28 -12.03 -8.55
C VAL A 348 3.79 -11.82 -8.67
N GLU A 349 4.53 -12.87 -8.99
CA GLU A 349 5.99 -12.79 -9.16
C GLU A 349 6.29 -11.84 -10.32
N TYR A 350 7.26 -10.95 -10.12
CA TYR A 350 7.64 -9.89 -11.07
C TYR A 350 8.05 -10.44 -12.44
#